data_AF-A0A250JA65-F1
#
_entry.id   AF-A0A250JA65-F1
#
_cell.length_a   1.000
_cell.length_b   1.000
_cell.length_c   1.000
_cell.angle_alpha   90.00
_cell.angle_beta   90.00
_cell.angle_gamma   90.00
#
_symmetry.space_group_name_H-M   'P 1'
#
loop_
_entity.id
_entity.type
_entity.pdbx_description
1 polymer ?
#
loop_
_entity_poly.entity_id
_entity_poly.type
_entity_poly.pdbx_seq_one_letter_code
_entity_poly.pdbx_strand_id
1 'polypeptide(L)'
;MPQRPSLSEPLRETLELLLARADDHQPSLPSGLDPASVQSAPRPERLPRRADVPLLDRPDADPNALPEQRWGVIAPEGAEGDQLLRAIAPLVEYRARQQGAEVKIYRVPPDMDAAQAVTWREQVYRDECVPPEERPRYLLVLGSPEQVSFELQHVLAQGAFVGRLHFATPERAPDLASLAAYVDKVLAHEHSSEQAEATDVLLYTASDGSKATVQSHQLLMEPCRKMVEERWLPKQLAKRLQLLHGEQAEALPRVAGAVRSGVLLSVSHGLGAPSGGWASAEQQRMRQGALCLTPERELTADMVRRLPFLPGGVWFCVACFGAATPRKSAFHAWLSMLAKQRLFPGHPEAVLDSLPRPGEPPFLAALPQALLANPLGPLAFVGHSDLAWNFGFVNPANLAESRASRILSALEVLAKGSRVGVALDALMRSFRDVNDSLMSVYQERQEALEEERPDPTDPKRLGYLWMLRNDLRGYLLLGDPAVRLQLRQAMR
;
A
#
# COMPACT_ATOMS: atom_id res chain seq x y z
N MET A 1 51.32 30.26 1.69
CA MET A 1 50.44 29.74 0.63
C MET A 1 51.05 28.46 0.08
N PRO A 2 50.40 27.30 0.19
CA PRO A 2 50.88 26.09 -0.46
C PRO A 2 50.75 26.26 -1.98
N GLN A 3 51.79 25.85 -2.71
CA GLN A 3 51.84 25.95 -4.17
C GLN A 3 50.72 25.09 -4.78
N ARG A 4 49.94 25.65 -5.71
CA ARG A 4 49.00 24.87 -6.54
C ARG A 4 49.82 23.85 -7.33
N PRO A 5 49.47 22.54 -7.30
CA PRO A 5 50.16 21.56 -8.11
C PRO A 5 49.99 21.89 -9.60
N SER A 6 51.06 21.69 -10.36
CA SER A 6 51.08 21.89 -11.81
C SER A 6 50.18 20.86 -12.48
N LEU A 7 49.29 21.27 -13.40
CA LEU A 7 48.41 20.41 -14.20
C LEU A 7 49.16 19.46 -15.17
N SER A 8 50.49 19.37 -15.06
CA SER A 8 51.39 18.63 -15.95
C SER A 8 52.25 17.57 -15.26
N GLU A 9 52.09 17.32 -13.96
CA GLU A 9 52.72 16.16 -13.31
C GLU A 9 51.92 14.87 -13.60
N PRO A 10 52.60 13.74 -13.86
CA PRO A 10 51.92 12.46 -14.02
C PRO A 10 51.20 12.12 -12.71
N LEU A 11 49.89 11.88 -12.81
CA LEU A 11 49.04 11.50 -11.68
C LEU A 11 49.63 10.25 -11.01
N ARG A 12 50.05 10.39 -9.75
CA ARG A 12 50.34 9.23 -8.90
C ARG A 12 49.02 8.51 -8.62
N GLU A 13 49.06 7.19 -8.65
CA GLU A 13 47.90 6.37 -8.31
C GLU A 13 47.67 6.50 -6.80
N THR A 14 46.60 7.19 -6.41
CA THR A 14 46.18 7.41 -5.02
C THR A 14 44.66 7.31 -4.95
N LEU A 15 44.12 6.83 -3.83
CA LEU A 15 42.68 6.81 -3.59
C LEU A 15 42.28 8.11 -2.90
N GLU A 16 41.60 8.98 -3.64
CA GLU A 16 41.25 10.32 -3.17
C GLU A 16 39.87 10.35 -2.52
N LEU A 17 39.75 11.04 -1.38
CA LEU A 17 38.47 11.29 -0.71
C LEU A 17 38.03 12.74 -0.97
N LEU A 18 36.90 12.90 -1.65
CA LEU A 18 36.33 14.22 -2.02
C LEU A 18 35.49 14.82 -0.89
N LEU A 19 36.07 14.88 0.30
CA LEU A 19 35.49 15.47 1.49
C LEU A 19 36.42 16.57 1.99
N ALA A 20 35.88 17.76 2.27
CA ALA A 20 36.63 18.86 2.85
C ALA A 20 36.08 19.20 4.23
N ARG A 21 36.95 19.65 5.13
CA ARG A 21 36.54 20.12 6.45
C ARG A 21 35.87 21.48 6.31
N ALA A 22 34.74 21.67 6.98
CA ALA A 22 33.91 22.84 6.79
C ALA A 22 34.53 24.14 7.35
N ASP A 23 35.45 24.03 8.31
CA ASP A 23 36.09 25.13 9.03
C ASP A 23 37.25 25.77 8.25
N ASP A 24 37.98 24.97 7.47
CA ASP A 24 39.15 25.46 6.73
C ASP A 24 39.16 25.10 5.23
N HIS A 25 38.10 24.41 4.79
CA HIS A 25 37.90 23.95 3.42
C HIS A 25 39.06 23.14 2.85
N GLN A 26 39.91 22.55 3.72
CA GLN A 26 40.96 21.64 3.30
C GLN A 26 40.41 20.22 3.13
N PRO A 27 40.93 19.44 2.17
CA PRO A 27 40.56 18.03 2.03
C PRO A 27 40.83 17.27 3.33
N SER A 28 39.88 16.43 3.74
CA SER A 28 39.99 15.61 4.95
C SER A 28 41.10 14.56 4.84
N LEU A 29 41.47 14.16 3.61
CA LEU A 29 42.62 13.31 3.31
C LEU A 29 43.46 13.95 2.20
N PRO A 30 44.35 14.91 2.53
CA PRO A 30 45.03 15.74 1.53
C PRO A 30 46.14 15.02 0.74
N SER A 31 46.47 13.78 1.11
CA SER A 31 47.49 12.96 0.44
C SER A 31 46.90 11.70 -0.20
N GLY A 32 45.57 11.56 -0.20
CA GLY A 32 44.88 10.33 -0.56
C GLY A 32 45.26 9.16 0.36
N LEU A 33 44.76 7.97 0.04
CA LEU A 33 45.24 6.70 0.59
C LEU A 33 46.15 6.01 -0.41
N ASP A 34 47.19 5.34 0.10
CA ASP A 34 48.08 4.49 -0.69
C ASP A 34 47.26 3.35 -1.33
N PRO A 35 47.34 3.12 -2.66
CA PRO A 35 46.65 2.00 -3.31
C PRO A 35 46.98 0.63 -2.71
N ALA A 36 48.16 0.46 -2.09
CA ALA A 36 48.52 -0.78 -1.40
C ALA A 36 47.61 -1.07 -0.19
N SER A 37 46.94 -0.07 0.37
CA SER A 37 45.94 -0.25 1.44
C SER A 37 44.75 -1.13 1.02
N VAL A 38 44.47 -1.24 -0.29
CA VAL A 38 43.45 -2.14 -0.85
C VAL A 38 43.89 -3.60 -0.79
N GLN A 39 45.20 -3.89 -0.74
CA GLN A 39 45.71 -5.27 -0.73
C GLN A 39 45.33 -6.01 0.56
N SER A 40 45.09 -5.28 1.64
CA SER A 40 44.63 -5.78 2.94
C SER A 40 43.15 -5.53 3.20
N ALA A 41 42.44 -4.90 2.26
CA ALA A 41 41.01 -4.70 2.38
C ALA A 41 40.31 -6.08 2.34
N PRO A 42 39.27 -6.30 3.18
CA PRO A 42 38.47 -7.52 3.09
C PRO A 42 37.97 -7.68 1.65
N ARG A 43 38.26 -8.82 1.00
CA ARG A 43 37.84 -9.08 -0.37
C ARG A 43 36.31 -9.16 -0.44
N PRO A 44 35.62 -8.28 -1.18
CA PRO A 44 34.23 -8.52 -1.57
C PRO A 44 34.20 -9.73 -2.52
N GLU A 45 33.16 -10.55 -2.42
CA GLU A 45 32.96 -11.68 -3.34
C GLU A 45 32.88 -11.22 -4.79
N ARG A 46 33.43 -12.02 -5.71
CA ARG A 46 33.48 -11.68 -7.14
C ARG A 46 32.18 -12.06 -7.83
N LEU A 47 31.43 -11.07 -8.28
CA LEU A 47 30.33 -11.23 -9.22
C LEU A 47 30.82 -11.30 -10.69
N PRO A 48 30.09 -11.98 -11.60
CA PRO A 48 30.49 -12.16 -13.00
C PRO A 48 30.58 -10.85 -13.81
N ARG A 49 31.43 -10.84 -14.85
CA ARG A 49 31.82 -9.66 -15.64
C ARG A 49 30.77 -9.19 -16.66
N ARG A 50 30.44 -7.90 -16.56
CA ARG A 50 29.95 -6.93 -17.57
C ARG A 50 28.64 -7.28 -18.33
N ALA A 51 27.55 -6.72 -17.84
CA ALA A 51 26.60 -5.95 -18.65
C ALA A 51 26.59 -4.51 -18.09
N ASP A 52 26.20 -3.53 -18.91
CA ASP A 52 26.10 -2.11 -18.56
C ASP A 52 25.53 -1.92 -17.16
N VAL A 53 26.14 -1.02 -16.36
CA VAL A 53 25.72 -0.75 -14.99
C VAL A 53 24.23 -0.37 -15.00
N PRO A 54 23.31 -1.22 -14.50
CA PRO A 54 21.94 -0.81 -14.30
C PRO A 54 21.88 -0.18 -12.91
N LEU A 55 21.46 1.08 -12.83
CA LEU A 55 20.88 1.55 -11.58
C LEU A 55 19.79 0.57 -11.15
N LEU A 56 19.84 0.14 -9.89
CA LEU A 56 18.75 -0.03 -8.94
C LEU A 56 17.32 0.01 -9.51
N ASP A 57 16.60 -1.11 -9.46
CA ASP A 57 15.27 -1.30 -10.05
C ASP A 57 15.27 -0.94 -11.56
N ARG A 58 14.25 -1.21 -12.37
CA ARG A 58 14.17 -0.59 -13.72
C ARG A 58 13.19 0.58 -13.66
N PRO A 59 13.57 1.73 -13.04
CA PRO A 59 12.67 2.87 -12.92
C PRO A 59 12.36 3.50 -14.28
N ASP A 60 13.19 3.25 -15.28
CA ASP A 60 13.06 3.68 -16.67
C ASP A 60 12.12 2.78 -17.50
N ALA A 61 11.95 1.51 -17.10
CA ALA A 61 11.00 0.58 -17.71
C ALA A 61 9.54 0.98 -17.43
N ASP A 62 8.63 0.61 -18.34
CA ASP A 62 7.20 0.88 -18.13
C ASP A 62 6.73 0.10 -16.89
N PRO A 63 6.19 0.77 -15.85
CA PRO A 63 5.73 0.09 -14.66
C PRO A 63 4.64 -0.95 -14.95
N ASN A 64 3.92 -0.88 -16.07
CA ASN A 64 2.89 -1.84 -16.45
C ASN A 64 3.42 -3.07 -17.22
N ALA A 65 4.66 -3.04 -17.70
CA ALA A 65 5.25 -4.10 -18.51
C ALA A 65 5.76 -5.25 -17.63
N LEU A 66 4.94 -6.29 -17.48
CA LEU A 66 5.31 -7.47 -16.68
C LEU A 66 6.63 -8.15 -17.11
N PRO A 67 7.00 -8.25 -18.40
CA PRO A 67 8.31 -8.78 -18.78
C PRO A 67 9.48 -7.99 -18.21
N GLU A 68 9.34 -6.68 -18.02
CA GLU A 68 10.39 -5.80 -17.51
C GLU A 68 10.36 -5.69 -15.99
N GLN A 69 9.17 -5.67 -15.40
CA GLN A 69 8.97 -5.46 -13.96
C GLN A 69 8.96 -6.76 -13.16
N ARG A 70 8.72 -7.91 -13.82
CA ARG A 70 8.59 -9.26 -13.24
C ARG A 70 7.46 -9.38 -12.19
N TRP A 71 6.98 -10.59 -12.00
CA TRP A 71 5.95 -10.97 -11.04
C TRP A 71 6.40 -12.18 -10.22
N GLY A 72 6.19 -12.10 -8.92
CA GLY A 72 6.65 -13.07 -7.94
C GLY A 72 5.62 -13.31 -6.84
N VAL A 73 5.83 -14.40 -6.09
CA VAL A 73 4.94 -14.82 -5.01
C VAL A 73 5.72 -14.88 -3.70
N ILE A 74 5.13 -14.39 -2.62
CA ILE A 74 5.60 -14.63 -1.25
C ILE A 74 4.60 -15.57 -0.60
N ALA A 75 5.05 -16.75 -0.17
CA ALA A 75 4.23 -17.76 0.47
C ALA A 75 4.82 -18.16 1.83
N PRO A 76 3.99 -18.50 2.83
CA PRO A 76 4.50 -18.92 4.13
C PRO A 76 5.20 -20.27 4.04
N GLU A 77 6.19 -20.51 4.88
CA GLU A 77 6.84 -21.82 5.01
C GLU A 77 5.87 -22.92 5.50
N GLY A 78 6.15 -24.17 5.15
CA GLY A 78 5.38 -25.33 5.59
C GLY A 78 4.17 -25.70 4.73
N ALA A 79 3.46 -26.74 5.18
CA ALA A 79 2.45 -27.45 4.40
C ALA A 79 1.26 -26.57 3.97
N GLU A 80 0.83 -25.63 4.82
CA GLU A 80 -0.24 -24.68 4.47
C GLU A 80 0.19 -23.76 3.33
N GLY A 81 1.43 -23.27 3.34
CA GLY A 81 1.97 -22.48 2.24
C GLY A 81 2.06 -23.27 0.94
N ASP A 82 2.34 -24.57 1.01
CA ASP A 82 2.35 -25.44 -0.18
C ASP A 82 0.94 -25.66 -0.73
N GLN A 83 -0.07 -25.74 0.14
CA GLN A 83 -1.47 -25.79 -0.28
C GLN A 83 -1.90 -24.50 -0.97
N LEU A 84 -1.51 -23.34 -0.42
CA LEU A 84 -1.78 -22.04 -1.03
C LEU A 84 -1.13 -21.91 -2.41
N LEU A 85 0.14 -22.31 -2.56
CA LEU A 85 0.83 -22.31 -3.85
C LEU A 85 0.17 -23.23 -4.87
N ARG A 86 -0.23 -24.44 -4.46
CA ARG A 86 -0.98 -25.36 -5.34
C ARG A 86 -2.31 -24.76 -5.81
N ALA A 87 -3.04 -24.10 -4.91
CA ALA A 87 -4.32 -23.49 -5.23
C ALA A 87 -4.20 -22.33 -6.24
N ILE A 88 -3.09 -21.59 -6.22
CA ILE A 88 -2.84 -20.49 -7.19
C ILE A 88 -1.99 -20.89 -8.40
N ALA A 89 -1.63 -22.17 -8.56
CA ALA A 89 -0.77 -22.62 -9.65
C ALA A 89 -1.24 -22.15 -11.05
N PRO A 90 -2.56 -22.15 -11.38
CA PRO A 90 -3.01 -21.61 -12.67
C PRO A 90 -2.66 -20.13 -12.88
N LEU A 91 -2.71 -19.31 -11.82
CA LEU A 91 -2.31 -17.90 -11.87
C LEU A 91 -0.79 -17.77 -12.04
N VAL A 92 -0.01 -18.58 -11.33
CA VAL A 92 1.46 -18.60 -11.45
C VAL A 92 1.88 -18.93 -12.87
N GLU A 93 1.31 -19.97 -13.47
CA GLU A 93 1.58 -20.36 -14.86
C GLU A 93 1.19 -19.27 -15.84
N TYR A 94 0.04 -18.62 -15.61
CA TYR A 94 -0.41 -17.52 -16.45
C TYR A 94 0.53 -16.31 -16.39
N ARG A 95 0.98 -15.92 -15.19
CA ARG A 95 1.93 -14.82 -15.00
C ARG A 95 3.32 -15.17 -15.54
N ALA A 96 3.77 -16.42 -15.42
CA ALA A 96 5.01 -16.90 -16.03
C ALA A 96 5.00 -16.71 -17.56
N ARG A 97 3.89 -17.08 -18.22
CA ARG A 97 3.69 -16.85 -19.66
C ARG A 97 3.67 -15.36 -20.01
N GLN A 98 2.96 -14.53 -19.22
CA GLN A 98 2.88 -13.09 -19.49
C GLN A 98 4.21 -12.35 -19.33
N GLN A 99 5.05 -12.75 -18.38
CA GLN A 99 6.37 -12.13 -18.18
C GLN A 99 7.49 -12.78 -19.01
N GLY A 100 7.21 -13.92 -19.65
CA GLY A 100 8.21 -14.67 -20.44
C GLY A 100 9.35 -15.27 -19.60
N ALA A 101 9.12 -15.54 -18.32
CA ALA A 101 10.12 -16.06 -17.38
C ALA A 101 9.44 -16.83 -16.23
N GLU A 102 10.18 -17.72 -15.58
CA GLU A 102 9.70 -18.41 -14.38
C GLU A 102 9.35 -17.42 -13.26
N VAL A 103 8.29 -17.72 -12.51
CA VAL A 103 7.87 -16.90 -11.36
C VAL A 103 8.76 -17.22 -10.18
N LYS A 104 9.40 -16.19 -9.62
CA LYS A 104 10.18 -16.32 -8.39
C LYS A 104 9.25 -16.47 -7.19
N ILE A 105 9.43 -17.55 -6.43
CA ILE A 105 8.69 -17.86 -5.21
C ILE A 105 9.61 -17.64 -4.01
N TYR A 106 9.18 -16.79 -3.09
CA TYR A 106 9.84 -16.56 -1.81
C TYR A 106 9.07 -17.28 -0.71
N ARG A 107 9.80 -17.99 0.15
CA ARG A 107 9.26 -18.63 1.35
C ARG A 107 9.64 -17.81 2.57
N VAL A 108 8.69 -17.57 3.46
CA VAL A 108 8.88 -16.68 4.61
C VAL A 108 8.40 -17.34 5.91
N PRO A 109 9.15 -17.16 7.02
CA PRO A 109 8.65 -17.54 8.35
C PRO A 109 7.52 -16.62 8.82
N PRO A 110 6.66 -17.10 9.73
CA PRO A 110 5.55 -16.32 10.28
C PRO A 110 6.02 -15.22 11.24
N ASP A 111 5.09 -14.30 11.57
CA ASP A 111 5.24 -13.31 12.65
C ASP A 111 6.48 -12.39 12.59
N MET A 112 7.03 -12.10 11.40
CA MET A 112 8.12 -11.12 11.28
C MET A 112 7.72 -9.74 11.81
N ASP A 113 8.52 -9.19 12.73
CA ASP A 113 8.43 -7.77 13.10
C ASP A 113 9.01 -6.84 12.02
N ALA A 114 8.97 -5.52 12.28
CA ALA A 114 9.47 -4.52 11.33
C ALA A 114 10.97 -4.64 11.05
N ALA A 115 11.80 -4.97 12.05
CA ALA A 115 13.24 -5.08 11.89
C ALA A 115 13.62 -6.35 11.12
N GLN A 116 12.95 -7.46 11.42
CA GLN A 116 13.07 -8.73 10.69
C GLN A 116 12.62 -8.56 9.25
N ALA A 117 11.51 -7.87 9.00
CA ALA A 117 11.03 -7.59 7.65
C ALA A 117 12.02 -6.75 6.83
N VAL A 118 12.64 -5.71 7.43
CA VAL A 118 13.69 -4.92 6.76
C VAL A 118 14.90 -5.80 6.46
N THR A 119 15.35 -6.59 7.43
CA THR A 119 16.48 -7.51 7.26
C THR A 119 16.22 -8.50 6.13
N TRP A 120 15.02 -9.09 6.09
CA TRP A 120 14.60 -10.01 5.03
C TRP A 120 14.57 -9.32 3.65
N ARG A 121 14.07 -8.08 3.58
CA ARG A 121 14.07 -7.30 2.33
C ARG A 121 15.50 -7.13 1.81
N GLU A 122 16.44 -6.75 2.67
CA GLU A 122 17.83 -6.52 2.24
C GLU A 122 18.56 -7.82 1.90
N GLN A 123 18.39 -8.87 2.70
CA GLN A 123 19.16 -10.11 2.56
C GLN A 123 18.59 -11.11 1.55
N VAL A 124 17.27 -11.12 1.35
CA VAL A 124 16.58 -12.14 0.52
C VAL A 124 15.98 -11.53 -0.73
N TYR A 125 15.15 -10.50 -0.58
CA TYR A 125 14.51 -9.87 -1.74
C TYR A 125 15.51 -9.07 -2.58
N ARG A 126 16.43 -8.35 -1.91
CA ARG A 126 17.46 -7.51 -2.53
C ARG A 126 18.83 -8.16 -2.64
N ASP A 127 18.91 -9.48 -2.48
CA ASP A 127 20.14 -10.24 -2.68
C ASP A 127 20.82 -9.84 -4.01
N GLU A 128 22.07 -9.36 -3.90
CA GLU A 128 22.88 -8.89 -5.03
C GLU A 128 23.34 -10.04 -5.94
N CYS A 129 23.26 -11.28 -5.46
CA CYS A 129 23.50 -12.47 -6.30
C CYS A 129 22.38 -12.68 -7.33
N VAL A 130 21.21 -12.07 -7.12
CA VAL A 130 20.07 -12.12 -8.04
C VAL A 130 20.12 -10.88 -8.93
N PRO A 131 20.25 -11.04 -10.27
CA PRO A 131 20.22 -9.90 -11.19
C PRO A 131 18.96 -9.05 -10.99
N PRO A 132 19.06 -7.70 -10.96
CA PRO A 132 17.91 -6.82 -10.75
C PRO A 132 16.75 -7.06 -11.73
N GLU A 133 17.03 -7.40 -12.98
CA GLU A 133 16.05 -7.70 -14.03
C GLU A 133 15.28 -9.02 -13.83
N GLU A 134 15.75 -9.88 -12.92
CA GLU A 134 15.06 -11.10 -12.50
C GLU A 134 14.24 -10.86 -11.23
N ARG A 135 14.44 -9.72 -10.55
CA ARG A 135 13.75 -9.41 -9.29
C ARG A 135 12.31 -8.96 -9.55
N PRO A 136 11.30 -9.69 -9.06
CA PRO A 136 9.89 -9.32 -9.21
C PRO A 136 9.55 -8.06 -8.44
N ARG A 137 9.13 -7.03 -9.16
CA ARG A 137 8.55 -5.82 -8.57
C ARG A 137 7.08 -6.00 -8.24
N TYR A 138 6.35 -6.82 -9.00
CA TYR A 138 5.01 -7.24 -8.58
C TYR A 138 5.10 -8.44 -7.64
N LEU A 139 4.63 -8.27 -6.41
CA LEU A 139 4.69 -9.30 -5.37
C LEU A 139 3.29 -9.63 -4.86
N LEU A 140 2.85 -10.86 -5.10
CA LEU A 140 1.63 -11.39 -4.48
C LEU A 140 1.99 -12.11 -3.17
N VAL A 141 1.52 -11.57 -2.04
CA VAL A 141 1.62 -12.22 -0.73
C VAL A 141 0.45 -13.19 -0.56
N LEU A 142 0.74 -14.45 -0.24
CA LEU A 142 -0.23 -15.45 0.15
C LEU A 142 -0.28 -15.61 1.66
N GLY A 143 -1.47 -15.87 2.19
CA GLY A 143 -1.65 -16.25 3.59
C GLY A 143 -2.08 -15.12 4.52
N SER A 144 -2.46 -15.52 5.73
CA SER A 144 -2.96 -14.63 6.76
C SER A 144 -1.88 -13.66 7.24
N PRO A 145 -2.25 -12.58 7.95
CA PRO A 145 -1.28 -11.67 8.55
C PRO A 145 -0.43 -12.28 9.68
N GLU A 146 -0.80 -13.47 10.18
CA GLU A 146 0.00 -14.26 11.13
C GLU A 146 1.06 -15.09 10.38
N GLN A 147 0.66 -15.72 9.27
CA GLN A 147 1.56 -16.49 8.40
C GLN A 147 2.57 -15.62 7.65
N VAL A 148 2.15 -14.44 7.18
CA VAL A 148 3.02 -13.45 6.53
C VAL A 148 2.66 -12.08 7.07
N SER A 149 3.55 -11.43 7.82
CA SER A 149 3.21 -10.24 8.60
C SER A 149 2.81 -9.02 7.76
N PHE A 150 2.00 -8.13 8.34
CA PHE A 150 1.75 -6.81 7.74
C PHE A 150 3.02 -5.97 7.65
N GLU A 151 3.95 -6.14 8.59
CA GLU A 151 5.23 -5.42 8.57
C GLU A 151 6.04 -5.75 7.33
N LEU A 152 6.10 -7.03 6.93
CA LEU A 152 6.73 -7.42 5.67
C LEU A 152 6.05 -6.77 4.45
N GLN A 153 4.72 -6.79 4.41
CA GLN A 153 3.97 -6.14 3.32
C GLN A 153 4.24 -4.63 3.25
N HIS A 154 4.25 -3.93 4.38
CA HIS A 154 4.55 -2.49 4.44
C HIS A 154 6.00 -2.17 4.03
N VAL A 155 6.97 -2.99 4.43
CA VAL A 155 8.39 -2.81 4.09
C VAL A 155 8.63 -2.97 2.60
N LEU A 156 7.96 -3.94 1.96
CA LEU A 156 8.07 -4.20 0.52
C LEU A 156 7.32 -3.17 -0.32
N ALA A 157 6.16 -2.67 0.14
CA ALA A 157 5.36 -1.67 -0.56
C ALA A 157 6.05 -0.30 -0.74
N GLN A 158 7.24 -0.10 -0.15
CA GLN A 158 8.05 1.11 -0.34
C GLN A 158 8.72 1.18 -1.72
N GLY A 159 8.92 0.05 -2.40
CA GLY A 159 9.54 -0.01 -3.73
C GLY A 159 8.94 -1.05 -4.68
N ALA A 160 8.21 -2.03 -4.16
CA ALA A 160 7.51 -3.06 -4.91
C ALA A 160 5.99 -2.79 -4.98
N PHE A 161 5.35 -3.36 -5.99
CA PHE A 161 3.90 -3.38 -6.17
C PHE A 161 3.33 -4.61 -5.45
N VAL A 162 2.92 -4.44 -4.20
CA VAL A 162 2.54 -5.56 -3.33
C VAL A 162 1.01 -5.67 -3.20
N GLY A 163 0.48 -6.86 -3.50
CA GLY A 163 -0.89 -7.23 -3.18
C GLY A 163 -0.92 -8.45 -2.26
N ARG A 164 -2.01 -8.64 -1.50
CA ARG A 164 -2.20 -9.82 -0.62
C ARG A 164 -3.44 -10.60 -1.00
N LEU A 165 -3.34 -11.92 -0.99
CA LEU A 165 -4.46 -12.82 -1.23
C LEU A 165 -4.53 -13.88 -0.12
N HIS A 166 -5.63 -13.84 0.64
CA HIS A 166 -5.94 -14.81 1.67
C HIS A 166 -7.44 -14.81 1.92
N PHE A 167 -8.01 -16.00 2.07
CA PHE A 167 -9.40 -16.24 2.44
C PHE A 167 -9.40 -17.18 3.64
N ALA A 168 -10.18 -16.84 4.66
CA ALA A 168 -10.29 -17.64 5.88
C ALA A 168 -11.70 -18.23 6.02
N THR A 169 -11.79 -19.48 6.45
CA THR A 169 -13.04 -20.04 6.99
C THR A 169 -13.34 -19.43 8.37
N PRO A 170 -14.57 -19.57 8.91
CA PRO A 170 -14.88 -19.12 10.28
C PRO A 170 -13.92 -19.67 11.34
N GLU A 171 -13.42 -20.89 11.13
CA GLU A 171 -12.45 -21.61 11.96
C GLU A 171 -10.99 -21.14 11.78
N ARG A 172 -10.76 -20.13 10.92
CA ARG A 172 -9.45 -19.55 10.55
C ARG A 172 -8.58 -20.41 9.63
N ALA A 173 -9.07 -21.54 9.12
CA ALA A 173 -8.34 -22.31 8.14
C ALA A 173 -8.31 -21.57 6.78
N PRO A 174 -7.27 -21.77 5.95
CA PRO A 174 -7.28 -21.26 4.57
C PRO A 174 -8.46 -21.81 3.77
N ASP A 175 -9.28 -20.92 3.21
CA ASP A 175 -10.36 -21.28 2.28
C ASP A 175 -9.81 -21.37 0.85
N LEU A 176 -9.35 -22.58 0.50
CA LEU A 176 -8.77 -22.86 -0.81
C LEU A 176 -9.81 -22.77 -1.95
N ALA A 177 -11.10 -22.97 -1.66
CA ALA A 177 -12.15 -22.88 -2.67
C ALA A 177 -12.41 -21.42 -3.07
N SER A 178 -12.47 -20.52 -2.09
CA SER A 178 -12.54 -19.06 -2.34
C SER A 178 -11.28 -18.55 -3.06
N LEU A 179 -10.10 -19.11 -2.72
CA LEU A 179 -8.85 -18.80 -3.39
C LEU A 179 -8.86 -19.21 -4.88
N ALA A 180 -9.30 -20.44 -5.18
CA ALA A 180 -9.46 -20.92 -6.54
C ALA A 180 -10.50 -20.09 -7.32
N ALA A 181 -11.64 -19.76 -6.71
CA ALA A 181 -12.66 -18.92 -7.32
C ALA A 181 -12.15 -17.51 -7.69
N TYR A 182 -11.30 -16.92 -6.85
CA TYR A 182 -10.62 -15.67 -7.19
C TYR A 182 -9.70 -15.82 -8.41
N VAL A 183 -8.88 -16.88 -8.44
CA VAL A 183 -7.96 -17.17 -9.55
C VAL A 183 -8.75 -17.35 -10.86
N ASP A 184 -9.80 -18.18 -10.84
CA ASP A 184 -10.66 -18.42 -11.99
C ASP A 184 -11.29 -17.12 -12.51
N LYS A 185 -11.75 -16.24 -11.60
CA LYS A 185 -12.28 -14.93 -11.95
C LYS A 185 -11.23 -14.04 -12.62
N VAL A 186 -10.01 -13.98 -12.08
CA VAL A 186 -8.92 -13.18 -12.68
C VAL A 186 -8.56 -13.69 -14.07
N LEU A 187 -8.42 -15.01 -14.22
CA LEU A 187 -8.11 -15.61 -15.52
C LEU A 187 -9.24 -15.41 -16.52
N ALA A 188 -10.51 -15.59 -16.12
CA ALA A 188 -11.65 -15.32 -16.99
C ALA A 188 -11.70 -13.86 -17.43
N HIS A 189 -11.43 -12.92 -16.51
CA HIS A 189 -11.37 -11.50 -16.82
C HIS A 189 -10.25 -11.16 -17.81
N GLU A 190 -9.02 -11.66 -17.60
CA GLU A 190 -7.90 -11.34 -18.49
C GLU A 190 -7.91 -12.10 -19.83
N HIS A 191 -8.63 -13.22 -19.94
CA HIS A 191 -8.87 -13.91 -21.22
C HIS A 191 -10.08 -13.38 -21.99
N SER A 192 -10.97 -12.61 -21.34
CA SER A 192 -12.17 -12.08 -21.99
C SER A 192 -11.79 -11.24 -23.21
N SER A 193 -12.48 -11.50 -24.33
CA SER A 193 -12.38 -10.71 -25.57
C SER A 193 -13.47 -9.64 -25.67
N GLU A 194 -14.18 -9.33 -24.59
CA GLU A 194 -15.22 -8.31 -24.57
C GLU A 194 -14.65 -6.94 -24.99
N GLN A 195 -15.49 -6.16 -25.69
CA GLN A 195 -15.09 -4.87 -26.25
C GLN A 195 -14.74 -3.90 -25.14
N ALA A 196 -13.51 -3.41 -25.19
CA ALA A 196 -12.97 -2.54 -24.18
C ALA A 196 -13.63 -1.15 -24.22
N GLU A 197 -14.16 -0.70 -23.07
CA GLU A 197 -14.84 0.58 -22.89
C GLU A 197 -14.02 1.53 -21.98
N ALA A 198 -14.42 2.80 -21.90
CA ALA A 198 -13.88 3.74 -20.92
C ALA A 198 -14.43 3.43 -19.51
N THR A 199 -13.66 3.79 -18.48
CA THR A 199 -13.93 3.42 -17.08
C THR A 199 -15.23 4.02 -16.56
N ASP A 200 -16.05 3.22 -15.86
CA ASP A 200 -17.13 3.74 -15.02
C ASP A 200 -16.57 4.19 -13.66
N VAL A 201 -16.83 5.44 -13.26
CA VAL A 201 -16.42 5.94 -11.94
C VAL A 201 -17.64 6.03 -11.03
N LEU A 202 -17.57 5.36 -9.88
CA LEU A 202 -18.57 5.42 -8.83
C LEU A 202 -17.96 6.07 -7.59
N LEU A 203 -18.58 7.14 -7.10
CA LEU A 203 -18.22 7.81 -5.86
C LEU A 203 -19.34 7.59 -4.85
N TYR A 204 -19.03 7.04 -3.69
CA TYR A 204 -20.00 6.78 -2.63
C TYR A 204 -19.58 7.42 -1.31
N THR A 205 -20.48 8.17 -0.68
CA THR A 205 -20.30 8.63 0.71
C THR A 205 -21.46 8.15 1.58
N ALA A 206 -21.14 7.40 2.64
CA ALA A 206 -22.10 7.02 3.67
C ALA A 206 -22.71 8.26 4.36
N SER A 207 -23.93 8.11 4.88
CA SER A 207 -24.60 9.14 5.67
C SER A 207 -24.96 8.56 7.04
N ASP A 208 -24.01 8.65 7.96
CA ASP A 208 -24.14 8.22 9.35
C ASP A 208 -24.36 9.40 10.33
N GLY A 209 -24.49 10.62 9.79
CA GLY A 209 -24.65 11.85 10.57
C GLY A 209 -23.36 12.34 11.25
N SER A 210 -22.21 11.68 11.04
CA SER A 210 -20.96 12.07 11.68
C SER A 210 -20.26 13.22 10.95
N LYS A 211 -19.52 14.05 11.71
CA LYS A 211 -18.68 15.11 11.11
C LYS A 211 -17.61 14.54 10.17
N ALA A 212 -17.14 13.32 10.42
CA ALA A 212 -16.10 12.68 9.64
C ALA A 212 -16.58 12.38 8.20
N THR A 213 -17.78 11.81 8.04
CA THR A 213 -18.35 11.53 6.70
C THR A 213 -18.71 12.81 5.96
N VAL A 214 -19.25 13.82 6.65
CA VAL A 214 -19.52 15.15 6.07
C VAL A 214 -18.25 15.84 5.58
N GLN A 215 -17.20 15.91 6.40
CA GLN A 215 -15.93 16.52 6.01
C GLN A 215 -15.24 15.75 4.89
N SER A 216 -15.30 14.42 4.92
CA SER A 216 -14.74 13.59 3.85
C SER A 216 -15.50 13.77 2.54
N HIS A 217 -16.82 13.97 2.58
CA HIS A 217 -17.59 14.34 1.39
C HIS A 217 -17.03 15.62 0.75
N GLN A 218 -16.90 16.67 1.56
CA GLN A 218 -16.46 18.00 1.12
C GLN A 218 -15.00 18.03 0.67
N LEU A 219 -14.11 17.34 1.39
CA LEU A 219 -12.65 17.44 1.21
C LEU A 219 -12.07 16.34 0.32
N LEU A 220 -12.79 15.26 0.04
CA LEU A 220 -12.36 14.18 -0.85
C LEU A 220 -13.32 14.00 -2.03
N MET A 221 -14.59 13.72 -1.75
CA MET A 221 -15.54 13.27 -2.79
C MET A 221 -15.92 14.38 -3.76
N GLU A 222 -16.21 15.59 -3.26
CA GLU A 222 -16.50 16.76 -4.11
C GLU A 222 -15.32 17.15 -5.02
N PRO A 223 -14.07 17.27 -4.53
CA PRO A 223 -12.90 17.48 -5.39
C PRO A 223 -12.69 16.37 -6.43
N CYS A 224 -12.88 15.10 -6.06
CA CYS A 224 -12.83 13.98 -6.98
C CYS A 224 -13.92 14.11 -8.06
N ARG A 225 -15.16 14.38 -7.67
CA ARG A 225 -16.28 14.61 -8.59
C ARG A 225 -15.95 15.69 -9.62
N LYS A 226 -15.51 16.88 -9.15
CA LYS A 226 -15.13 17.99 -10.04
C LYS A 226 -14.02 17.59 -11.00
N MET A 227 -12.98 16.90 -10.53
CA MET A 227 -11.90 16.43 -11.41
C MET A 227 -12.41 15.48 -12.49
N VAL A 228 -13.26 14.52 -12.13
CA VAL A 228 -13.80 13.55 -13.09
C VAL A 228 -14.68 14.27 -14.12
N GLU A 229 -15.55 15.17 -13.69
CA GLU A 229 -16.45 15.94 -14.57
C GLU A 229 -15.68 16.87 -15.51
N GLU A 230 -14.72 17.62 -14.99
CA GLU A 230 -14.03 18.68 -15.74
C GLU A 230 -12.87 18.15 -16.59
N ARG A 231 -12.26 17.01 -16.20
CA ARG A 231 -11.06 16.50 -16.88
C ARG A 231 -11.19 15.10 -17.44
N TRP A 232 -11.88 14.18 -16.78
CA TRP A 232 -11.90 12.78 -17.21
C TRP A 232 -12.99 12.50 -18.24
N LEU A 233 -14.21 13.00 -18.03
CA LEU A 233 -15.31 12.84 -18.99
C LEU A 233 -14.99 13.50 -20.34
N PRO A 234 -14.49 14.77 -20.41
CA PRO A 234 -14.20 15.41 -21.70
C PRO A 234 -13.05 14.73 -22.46
N LYS A 235 -12.12 14.12 -21.73
CA LYS A 235 -10.98 13.36 -22.29
C LYS A 235 -11.29 11.87 -22.48
N GLN A 236 -12.52 11.44 -22.24
CA GLN A 236 -12.96 10.05 -22.34
C GLN A 236 -12.13 9.06 -21.48
N LEU A 237 -11.50 9.53 -20.40
CA LEU A 237 -10.86 8.67 -19.40
C LEU A 237 -11.89 7.95 -18.53
N ALA A 238 -13.07 8.54 -18.38
CA ALA A 238 -14.24 7.91 -17.79
C ALA A 238 -15.41 7.96 -18.78
N LYS A 239 -16.20 6.89 -18.85
CA LYS A 239 -17.44 6.82 -19.64
C LYS A 239 -18.59 7.50 -18.90
N ARG A 240 -18.66 7.27 -17.60
CA ARG A 240 -19.75 7.72 -16.74
C ARG A 240 -19.22 8.00 -15.35
N LEU A 241 -19.77 9.03 -14.72
CA LEU A 241 -19.63 9.31 -13.30
C LEU A 241 -20.98 9.10 -12.63
N GLN A 242 -21.00 8.30 -11.57
CA GLN A 242 -22.14 8.16 -10.68
C GLN A 242 -21.73 8.60 -9.28
N LEU A 243 -22.47 9.54 -8.71
CA LEU A 243 -22.34 9.94 -7.32
C LEU A 243 -23.52 9.37 -6.54
N LEU A 244 -23.22 8.68 -5.45
CA LEU A 244 -24.20 8.20 -4.49
C LEU A 244 -23.89 8.79 -3.12
N HIS A 245 -24.94 9.23 -2.43
CA HIS A 245 -24.85 9.69 -1.06
C HIS A 245 -25.85 8.93 -0.18
N GLY A 246 -25.62 8.87 1.14
CA GLY A 246 -26.13 7.82 2.03
C GLY A 246 -27.65 7.57 2.03
N GLU A 247 -28.50 8.52 1.61
CA GLU A 247 -29.94 8.27 1.38
C GLU A 247 -30.19 7.19 0.30
N GLN A 248 -29.20 6.97 -0.57
CA GLN A 248 -29.18 5.98 -1.63
C GLN A 248 -28.37 4.73 -1.26
N ALA A 249 -28.13 4.48 0.04
CA ALA A 249 -27.41 3.30 0.52
C ALA A 249 -27.97 1.98 -0.02
N GLU A 250 -29.29 1.87 -0.15
CA GLU A 250 -29.96 0.69 -0.73
C GLU A 250 -29.65 0.51 -2.22
N ALA A 251 -29.37 1.61 -2.92
CA ALA A 251 -29.02 1.57 -4.33
C ALA A 251 -27.56 1.14 -4.54
N LEU A 252 -26.68 1.22 -3.53
CA LEU A 252 -25.25 0.94 -3.70
C LEU A 252 -24.98 -0.46 -4.28
N PRO A 253 -25.51 -1.58 -3.73
CA PRO A 253 -25.27 -2.90 -4.32
C PRO A 253 -25.79 -3.00 -5.76
N ARG A 254 -26.97 -2.44 -6.05
CA ARG A 254 -27.56 -2.45 -7.39
C ARG A 254 -26.72 -1.65 -8.39
N VAL A 255 -26.29 -0.44 -8.00
CA VAL A 255 -25.49 0.45 -8.85
C VAL A 255 -24.10 -0.14 -9.06
N ALA A 256 -23.44 -0.61 -7.99
CA ALA A 256 -22.15 -1.27 -8.09
C ALA A 256 -22.20 -2.55 -8.94
N GLY A 257 -23.26 -3.36 -8.84
CA GLY A 257 -23.44 -4.57 -9.66
C GLY A 257 -23.67 -4.29 -11.14
N ALA A 258 -24.19 -3.10 -11.48
CA ALA A 258 -24.42 -2.66 -12.85
C ALA A 258 -23.20 -1.99 -13.51
N VAL A 259 -22.16 -1.68 -12.72
CA VAL A 259 -20.89 -1.14 -13.25
C VAL A 259 -20.17 -2.21 -14.08
N ARG A 260 -19.51 -1.76 -15.15
CA ARG A 260 -18.61 -2.59 -15.99
C ARG A 260 -17.25 -1.90 -16.04
N SER A 261 -16.16 -2.64 -15.80
CA SER A 261 -14.79 -2.12 -15.79
C SER A 261 -14.64 -0.78 -15.03
N GLY A 262 -15.12 -0.75 -13.79
CA GLY A 262 -15.21 0.49 -13.03
C GLY A 262 -14.33 0.59 -11.79
N VAL A 263 -14.15 1.84 -11.36
CA VAL A 263 -13.49 2.19 -10.10
C VAL A 263 -14.53 2.73 -9.14
N LEU A 264 -14.62 2.12 -7.96
CA LEU A 264 -15.42 2.64 -6.84
C LEU A 264 -14.48 3.30 -5.83
N LEU A 265 -14.70 4.58 -5.54
CA LEU A 265 -14.18 5.23 -4.34
C LEU A 265 -15.31 5.35 -3.32
N SER A 266 -15.10 4.81 -2.11
CA SER A 266 -16.06 4.96 -1.01
C SER A 266 -15.45 5.59 0.24
N VAL A 267 -16.28 6.33 0.98
CA VAL A 267 -16.01 6.81 2.33
C VAL A 267 -17.14 6.36 3.25
N SER A 268 -16.78 5.76 4.38
CA SER A 268 -17.69 5.35 5.45
C SER A 268 -16.91 5.10 6.74
N HIS A 269 -17.61 4.88 7.86
CA HIS A 269 -17.00 4.18 8.99
C HIS A 269 -16.93 2.69 8.70
N GLY A 270 -15.86 2.05 9.16
CA GLY A 270 -15.82 0.60 9.31
C GLY A 270 -16.25 0.22 10.73
N LEU A 271 -16.99 -0.89 10.86
CA LEU A 271 -17.44 -1.38 12.14
C LEU A 271 -16.26 -1.75 13.03
N GLY A 272 -16.20 -1.15 14.22
CA GLY A 272 -15.32 -1.52 15.31
C GLY A 272 -16.07 -2.29 16.41
N ALA A 273 -15.43 -2.44 17.57
CA ALA A 273 -16.02 -3.12 18.71
C ALA A 273 -17.32 -2.45 19.18
N PRO A 274 -18.39 -3.23 19.46
CA PRO A 274 -19.56 -2.74 20.19
C PRO A 274 -19.17 -2.22 21.57
N SER A 275 -20.03 -1.41 22.21
CA SER A 275 -19.75 -0.87 23.56
C SER A 275 -19.54 -1.94 24.63
N GLY A 276 -20.10 -3.14 24.46
CA GLY A 276 -19.87 -4.30 25.34
C GLY A 276 -18.72 -5.22 24.89
N GLY A 277 -17.97 -4.82 23.86
CA GLY A 277 -17.01 -5.67 23.16
C GLY A 277 -17.66 -6.70 22.25
N TRP A 278 -16.82 -7.43 21.51
CA TRP A 278 -17.25 -8.57 20.71
C TRP A 278 -17.62 -9.77 21.60
N ALA A 279 -18.69 -10.48 21.24
CA ALA A 279 -19.11 -11.69 21.97
C ALA A 279 -18.09 -12.83 21.84
N SER A 280 -17.39 -12.90 20.71
CA SER A 280 -16.30 -13.85 20.46
C SER A 280 -15.29 -13.30 19.45
N ALA A 281 -14.08 -13.87 19.41
CA ALA A 281 -13.08 -13.56 18.39
C ALA A 281 -13.57 -13.92 16.97
N GLU A 282 -14.41 -14.95 16.85
CA GLU A 282 -15.04 -15.31 15.58
C GLU A 282 -16.01 -14.23 15.10
N GLN A 283 -16.88 -13.74 15.98
CA GLN A 283 -17.80 -12.65 15.65
C GLN A 283 -17.03 -11.39 15.23
N GLN A 284 -15.94 -11.08 15.92
CA GLN A 284 -15.04 -9.98 15.53
C GLN A 284 -14.52 -10.17 14.11
N ARG A 285 -13.92 -11.32 13.78
CA ARG A 285 -13.39 -11.60 12.43
C ARG A 285 -14.47 -11.51 11.34
N MET A 286 -15.69 -11.93 11.63
CA MET A 286 -16.80 -11.93 10.67
C MET A 286 -17.41 -10.55 10.43
N ARG A 287 -17.37 -9.63 11.41
CA ARG A 287 -18.08 -8.35 11.34
C ARG A 287 -17.18 -7.11 11.29
N GLN A 288 -16.02 -7.14 11.94
CA GLN A 288 -15.15 -5.97 12.01
C GLN A 288 -14.64 -5.58 10.61
N GLY A 289 -14.70 -4.27 10.31
CA GLY A 289 -14.37 -3.74 8.99
C GLY A 289 -15.51 -3.79 7.97
N ALA A 290 -16.69 -4.35 8.30
CA ALA A 290 -17.89 -4.10 7.51
C ALA A 290 -18.24 -2.60 7.50
N LEU A 291 -18.95 -2.11 6.49
CA LEU A 291 -19.14 -0.67 6.31
C LEU A 291 -20.47 -0.19 6.90
N CYS A 292 -20.43 0.88 7.69
CA CYS A 292 -21.62 1.60 8.12
C CYS A 292 -22.08 2.52 6.98
N LEU A 293 -23.23 2.21 6.37
CA LEU A 293 -23.80 3.01 5.29
C LEU A 293 -24.71 4.13 5.82
N THR A 294 -25.53 3.76 6.82
CA THR A 294 -26.37 4.64 7.64
C THR A 294 -26.39 4.07 9.07
N PRO A 295 -26.93 4.79 10.09
CA PRO A 295 -26.99 4.26 11.46
C PRO A 295 -27.74 2.92 11.59
N GLU A 296 -28.66 2.62 10.66
CA GLU A 296 -29.49 1.41 10.65
C GLU A 296 -29.03 0.38 9.60
N ARG A 297 -28.06 0.71 8.74
CA ARG A 297 -27.69 -0.14 7.60
C ARG A 297 -26.18 -0.32 7.47
N GLU A 298 -25.80 -1.58 7.30
CA GLU A 298 -24.42 -2.01 7.11
C GLU A 298 -24.26 -2.68 5.74
N LEU A 299 -23.04 -2.66 5.20
CA LEU A 299 -22.64 -3.53 4.09
C LEU A 299 -21.69 -4.60 4.62
N THR A 300 -22.18 -5.84 4.66
CA THR A 300 -21.47 -6.98 5.25
C THR A 300 -20.96 -7.96 4.19
N ALA A 301 -20.06 -8.85 4.61
CA ALA A 301 -19.54 -9.93 3.77
C ALA A 301 -20.65 -10.81 3.19
N ASP A 302 -21.69 -11.14 3.98
CA ASP A 302 -22.78 -12.01 3.54
C ASP A 302 -23.64 -11.37 2.43
N MET A 303 -23.83 -10.05 2.47
CA MET A 303 -24.61 -9.34 1.44
C MET A 303 -23.95 -9.41 0.06
N VAL A 304 -22.62 -9.32 0.00
CA VAL A 304 -21.88 -9.23 -1.25
C VAL A 304 -21.37 -10.58 -1.75
N ARG A 305 -21.50 -11.66 -0.97
CA ARG A 305 -20.96 -12.98 -1.32
C ARG A 305 -21.54 -13.58 -2.61
N ARG A 306 -22.81 -13.28 -2.91
CA ARG A 306 -23.55 -13.87 -4.04
C ARG A 306 -24.21 -12.86 -4.98
N LEU A 307 -24.17 -11.58 -4.64
CA LEU A 307 -24.74 -10.52 -5.49
C LEU A 307 -23.65 -9.95 -6.40
N PRO A 308 -23.95 -9.61 -7.66
CA PRO A 308 -23.03 -8.84 -8.49
C PRO A 308 -22.63 -7.56 -7.76
N PHE A 309 -21.34 -7.31 -7.60
CA PHE A 309 -20.84 -6.10 -6.95
C PHE A 309 -19.51 -5.71 -7.58
N LEU A 310 -19.52 -4.63 -8.37
CA LEU A 310 -18.35 -4.15 -9.11
C LEU A 310 -17.63 -5.25 -9.93
N PRO A 311 -18.32 -6.02 -10.79
CA PRO A 311 -17.71 -7.12 -11.55
C PRO A 311 -16.51 -6.64 -12.37
N GLY A 312 -15.34 -7.26 -12.17
CA GLY A 312 -14.13 -6.91 -12.92
C GLY A 312 -13.53 -5.54 -12.58
N GLY A 313 -14.07 -4.83 -11.58
CA GLY A 313 -13.61 -3.51 -11.19
C GLY A 313 -12.61 -3.50 -10.03
N VAL A 314 -12.30 -2.30 -9.55
CA VAL A 314 -11.40 -2.07 -8.41
C VAL A 314 -12.08 -1.15 -7.41
N TRP A 315 -12.07 -1.52 -6.13
CA TRP A 315 -12.64 -0.71 -5.07
C TRP A 315 -11.54 -0.09 -4.20
N PHE A 316 -11.49 1.24 -4.15
CA PHE A 316 -10.75 2.01 -3.15
C PHE A 316 -11.69 2.43 -1.99
N CYS A 317 -11.44 1.90 -0.80
CA CYS A 317 -12.30 2.07 0.38
C CYS A 317 -11.57 2.86 1.47
N VAL A 318 -12.13 4.01 1.85
CA VAL A 318 -11.69 4.83 2.98
C VAL A 318 -12.59 4.53 4.18
N ALA A 319 -12.16 3.60 5.02
CA ALA A 319 -12.86 3.20 6.25
C ALA A 319 -11.89 2.51 7.22
N CYS A 320 -12.04 2.76 8.52
CA CYS A 320 -11.28 2.06 9.56
C CYS A 320 -11.43 0.55 9.41
N PHE A 321 -10.34 -0.20 9.52
CA PHE A 321 -10.32 -1.66 9.43
C PHE A 321 -10.90 -2.27 8.15
N GLY A 322 -11.16 -1.47 7.10
CA GLY A 322 -11.87 -1.92 5.90
C GLY A 322 -11.13 -3.02 5.11
N ALA A 323 -9.80 -3.06 5.18
CA ALA A 323 -9.00 -4.15 4.61
C ALA A 323 -8.59 -5.19 5.67
N ALA A 324 -8.24 -4.76 6.88
CA ALA A 324 -7.71 -5.63 7.91
C ALA A 324 -7.74 -5.00 9.30
N THR A 325 -7.50 -5.83 10.31
CA THR A 325 -7.26 -5.42 11.70
C THR A 325 -5.89 -5.92 12.16
N PRO A 326 -5.00 -5.03 12.67
CA PRO A 326 -3.66 -5.41 13.09
C PRO A 326 -3.66 -5.87 14.54
N ARG A 327 -2.61 -6.57 14.96
CA ARG A 327 -2.42 -6.96 16.37
C ARG A 327 -2.27 -5.73 17.27
N LYS A 328 -1.58 -4.70 16.77
CA LYS A 328 -1.34 -3.44 17.45
C LYS A 328 -1.54 -2.30 16.46
N SER A 329 -2.32 -1.30 16.85
CA SER A 329 -2.49 -0.09 16.05
C SER A 329 -1.20 0.73 16.01
N ALA A 330 -0.87 1.32 14.85
CA ALA A 330 0.18 2.32 14.73
C ALA A 330 -0.09 3.54 15.62
N PHE A 331 -1.37 3.80 15.94
CA PHE A 331 -1.83 4.90 16.76
C PHE A 331 -1.85 4.59 18.26
N HIS A 332 -1.56 3.34 18.66
CA HIS A 332 -1.69 2.89 20.04
C HIS A 332 -0.92 3.76 21.04
N ALA A 333 0.35 4.07 20.75
CA ALA A 333 1.18 4.86 21.67
C ALA A 333 0.65 6.29 21.84
N TRP A 334 0.23 6.91 20.74
CA TRP A 334 -0.31 8.27 20.73
C TRP A 334 -1.65 8.35 21.49
N LEU A 335 -2.59 7.44 21.21
CA LEU A 335 -3.88 7.38 21.91
C LEU A 335 -3.70 7.09 23.40
N SER A 336 -2.80 6.16 23.76
CA SER A 336 -2.47 5.87 25.16
C SER A 336 -1.89 7.08 25.88
N MET A 337 -1.06 7.88 25.20
CA MET A 337 -0.48 9.10 25.77
C MET A 337 -1.54 10.18 25.97
N LEU A 338 -2.43 10.40 24.99
CA LEU A 338 -3.54 11.34 25.10
C LEU A 338 -4.44 11.04 26.31
N ALA A 339 -4.78 9.77 26.50
CA ALA A 339 -5.55 9.29 27.64
C ALA A 339 -4.84 9.57 28.97
N LYS A 340 -3.56 9.14 29.09
CA LYS A 340 -2.76 9.30 30.31
C LYS A 340 -2.58 10.78 30.71
N GLN A 341 -2.40 11.65 29.73
CA GLN A 341 -2.19 13.09 29.95
C GLN A 341 -3.50 13.89 30.03
N ARG A 342 -4.67 13.24 29.88
CA ARG A 342 -6.00 13.88 29.90
C ARG A 342 -6.12 15.03 28.90
N LEU A 343 -5.45 14.90 27.75
CA LEU A 343 -5.46 15.91 26.68
C LEU A 343 -6.73 15.86 25.83
N PHE A 344 -7.58 14.85 26.05
CA PHE A 344 -8.89 14.72 25.43
C PHE A 344 -9.92 14.44 26.53
N PRO A 345 -11.05 15.18 26.59
CA PRO A 345 -12.06 15.02 27.64
C PRO A 345 -12.87 13.71 27.56
N GLY A 346 -12.76 12.95 26.46
CA GLY A 346 -13.38 11.62 26.30
C GLY A 346 -12.41 10.45 26.53
N HIS A 347 -12.77 9.28 26.01
CA HIS A 347 -12.00 8.03 26.11
C HIS A 347 -11.33 7.69 24.77
N PRO A 348 -10.21 8.34 24.40
CA PRO A 348 -9.55 8.07 23.12
C PRO A 348 -9.02 6.63 23.02
N GLU A 349 -8.80 5.96 24.15
CA GLU A 349 -8.42 4.56 24.22
C GLU A 349 -9.52 3.58 23.78
N ALA A 350 -10.80 3.99 23.79
CA ALA A 350 -11.92 3.10 23.42
C ALA A 350 -11.83 2.59 21.97
N VAL A 351 -11.17 3.33 21.08
CA VAL A 351 -10.95 2.86 19.70
C VAL A 351 -9.99 1.64 19.65
N LEU A 352 -9.17 1.45 20.69
CA LEU A 352 -8.27 0.30 20.83
C LEU A 352 -9.01 -0.97 21.25
N ASP A 353 -10.24 -0.88 21.75
CA ASP A 353 -11.08 -2.04 22.07
C ASP A 353 -11.46 -2.85 20.82
N SER A 354 -11.30 -2.24 19.64
CA SER A 354 -11.43 -2.92 18.34
C SER A 354 -10.22 -3.79 17.98
N LEU A 355 -9.11 -3.73 18.72
CA LEU A 355 -7.96 -4.58 18.42
C LEU A 355 -8.19 -6.02 18.91
N PRO A 356 -7.52 -7.02 18.33
CA PRO A 356 -7.55 -8.39 18.83
C PRO A 356 -7.06 -8.44 20.29
N ARG A 357 -7.67 -9.29 21.10
CA ARG A 357 -7.23 -9.52 22.49
C ARG A 357 -5.79 -10.08 22.51
N PRO A 358 -5.05 -9.93 23.61
CA PRO A 358 -3.75 -10.59 23.76
C PRO A 358 -3.84 -12.09 23.46
N GLY A 359 -2.98 -12.57 22.56
CA GLY A 359 -2.98 -13.96 22.09
C GLY A 359 -3.85 -14.23 20.84
N GLU A 360 -4.78 -13.34 20.47
CA GLU A 360 -5.55 -13.46 19.23
C GLU A 360 -4.76 -12.87 18.04
N PRO A 361 -4.80 -13.50 16.85
CA PRO A 361 -4.02 -13.06 15.70
C PRO A 361 -4.64 -11.84 14.99
N PRO A 362 -3.83 -11.05 14.26
CA PRO A 362 -4.34 -10.11 13.28
C PRO A 362 -5.10 -10.82 12.15
N PHE A 363 -6.01 -10.12 11.47
CA PHE A 363 -6.86 -10.72 10.43
C PHE A 363 -7.22 -9.74 9.31
N LEU A 364 -7.54 -10.28 8.14
CA LEU A 364 -8.15 -9.52 7.04
C LEU A 364 -9.65 -9.37 7.29
N ALA A 365 -10.24 -8.24 6.89
CA ALA A 365 -11.68 -8.01 7.04
C ALA A 365 -12.48 -9.02 6.18
N ALA A 366 -13.62 -9.48 6.68
CA ALA A 366 -14.45 -10.46 5.97
C ALA A 366 -15.09 -9.91 4.68
N LEU A 367 -15.40 -8.60 4.66
CA LEU A 367 -16.03 -7.94 3.51
C LEU A 367 -15.18 -8.01 2.23
N PRO A 368 -13.91 -7.55 2.20
CA PRO A 368 -13.07 -7.67 1.01
C PRO A 368 -12.78 -9.11 0.61
N GLN A 369 -12.69 -10.04 1.57
CA GLN A 369 -12.56 -11.46 1.26
C GLN A 369 -13.79 -11.99 0.51
N ALA A 370 -15.01 -11.68 0.97
CA ALA A 370 -16.23 -12.08 0.28
C ALA A 370 -16.35 -11.45 -1.13
N LEU A 371 -15.94 -10.18 -1.29
CA LEU A 371 -15.92 -9.50 -2.58
C LEU A 371 -14.93 -10.14 -3.57
N LEU A 372 -13.72 -10.45 -3.11
CA LEU A 372 -12.70 -11.05 -3.95
C LEU A 372 -13.03 -12.51 -4.27
N ALA A 373 -13.63 -13.28 -3.36
CA ALA A 373 -14.08 -14.64 -3.66
C ALA A 373 -15.29 -14.69 -4.61
N ASN A 374 -16.13 -13.65 -4.63
CA ASN A 374 -17.32 -13.60 -5.48
C ASN A 374 -16.94 -13.56 -6.98
N PRO A 375 -17.40 -14.50 -7.83
CA PRO A 375 -17.13 -14.52 -9.27
C PRO A 375 -17.61 -13.26 -10.02
N LEU A 376 -18.63 -12.57 -9.48
CA LEU A 376 -19.17 -11.31 -10.00
C LEU A 376 -18.75 -10.10 -9.13
N GLY A 377 -17.64 -10.26 -8.41
CA GLY A 377 -17.02 -9.25 -7.56
C GLY A 377 -15.88 -8.48 -8.25
N PRO A 378 -15.23 -7.55 -7.52
CA PRO A 378 -14.05 -6.84 -8.01
C PRO A 378 -12.82 -7.74 -8.15
N LEU A 379 -11.82 -7.30 -8.91
CA LEU A 379 -10.52 -7.95 -9.06
C LEU A 379 -9.56 -7.60 -7.93
N ALA A 380 -9.72 -6.40 -7.37
CA ALA A 380 -8.86 -5.88 -6.32
C ALA A 380 -9.64 -4.95 -5.38
N PHE A 381 -9.18 -4.91 -4.14
CA PHE A 381 -9.69 -4.04 -3.09
C PHE A 381 -8.51 -3.32 -2.42
N VAL A 382 -8.55 -1.99 -2.41
CA VAL A 382 -7.62 -1.14 -1.67
C VAL A 382 -8.35 -0.59 -0.46
N GLY A 383 -7.84 -0.80 0.74
CA GLY A 383 -8.46 -0.29 1.95
C GLY A 383 -7.52 -0.22 3.15
N HIS A 384 -8.04 0.28 4.26
CA HIS A 384 -7.20 0.58 5.43
C HIS A 384 -7.09 -0.62 6.39
N SER A 385 -5.88 -0.90 6.89
CA SER A 385 -5.58 -2.03 7.79
C SER A 385 -5.62 -1.71 9.28
N ASP A 386 -6.00 -0.48 9.64
CA ASP A 386 -6.00 0.07 11.00
C ASP A 386 -7.06 1.19 11.08
N LEU A 387 -6.96 2.10 12.05
CA LEU A 387 -7.73 3.34 12.11
C LEU A 387 -7.43 4.25 10.91
N ALA A 388 -8.45 4.55 10.11
CA ALA A 388 -8.36 5.50 9.01
C ALA A 388 -8.75 6.89 9.50
N TRP A 389 -7.92 7.88 9.22
CA TRP A 389 -8.16 9.28 9.56
C TRP A 389 -8.42 10.09 8.29
N ASN A 390 -8.80 11.37 8.45
CA ASN A 390 -8.97 12.26 7.30
C ASN A 390 -7.64 12.78 6.74
N PHE A 391 -6.50 12.49 7.40
CA PHE A 391 -5.19 13.05 7.05
C PHE A 391 -4.78 12.72 5.61
N GLY A 392 -5.08 11.52 5.12
CA GLY A 392 -4.74 11.05 3.79
C GLY A 392 -5.23 11.94 2.65
N PHE A 393 -6.24 12.79 2.89
CA PHE A 393 -6.81 13.69 1.88
C PHE A 393 -7.00 15.14 2.37
N VAL A 394 -6.41 15.56 3.49
CA VAL A 394 -6.39 16.97 3.93
C VAL A 394 -4.96 17.55 3.94
N ASN A 395 -4.85 18.87 3.92
CA ASN A 395 -3.57 19.56 4.04
C ASN A 395 -3.11 19.57 5.51
N PRO A 396 -1.96 18.97 5.87
CA PRO A 396 -1.47 19.02 7.26
C PRO A 396 -1.16 20.44 7.74
N ALA A 397 -0.91 21.41 6.84
CA ALA A 397 -0.75 22.81 7.23
C ALA A 397 -2.10 23.52 7.54
N ASN A 398 -3.19 23.05 6.93
CA ASN A 398 -4.54 23.58 7.12
C ASN A 398 -5.58 22.47 6.89
N LEU A 399 -6.11 21.89 7.98
CA LEU A 399 -7.01 20.73 7.90
C LEU A 399 -8.36 21.03 7.22
N ALA A 400 -8.69 22.29 6.96
CA ALA A 400 -9.86 22.68 6.19
C ALA A 400 -9.63 22.66 4.67
N GLU A 401 -8.39 22.48 4.21
CA GLU A 401 -8.05 22.41 2.79
C GLU A 401 -7.94 20.97 2.30
N SER A 402 -8.50 20.72 1.11
CA SER A 402 -8.42 19.43 0.44
C SER A 402 -7.01 19.14 -0.09
N ARG A 403 -6.61 17.88 0.06
CA ARG A 403 -5.52 17.21 -0.65
C ARG A 403 -6.01 15.90 -1.27
N ALA A 404 -7.24 15.91 -1.80
CA ALA A 404 -7.86 14.78 -2.50
C ALA A 404 -6.99 14.23 -3.64
N SER A 405 -6.09 15.06 -4.21
CA SER A 405 -5.14 14.65 -5.24
C SER A 405 -4.32 13.42 -4.88
N ARG A 406 -4.04 13.17 -3.59
CA ARG A 406 -3.31 11.97 -3.13
C ARG A 406 -4.07 10.69 -3.51
N ILE A 407 -5.34 10.59 -3.13
CA ILE A 407 -6.21 9.45 -3.44
C ILE A 407 -6.58 9.44 -4.94
N LEU A 408 -6.94 10.60 -5.48
CA LEU A 408 -7.34 10.76 -6.87
C LEU A 408 -6.24 10.31 -7.85
N SER A 409 -4.96 10.47 -7.50
CA SER A 409 -3.84 9.99 -8.33
C SER A 409 -3.90 8.48 -8.58
N ALA A 410 -4.25 7.68 -7.56
CA ALA A 410 -4.43 6.24 -7.69
C ALA A 410 -5.60 5.91 -8.62
N LEU A 411 -6.73 6.61 -8.47
CA LEU A 411 -7.91 6.44 -9.32
C LEU A 411 -7.61 6.81 -10.78
N GLU A 412 -6.83 7.87 -11.02
CA GLU A 412 -6.43 8.29 -12.36
C GLU A 412 -5.54 7.23 -13.03
N VAL A 413 -4.62 6.63 -12.28
CA VAL A 413 -3.76 5.54 -12.77
C VAL A 413 -4.59 4.31 -13.16
N LEU A 414 -5.60 3.95 -12.37
CA LEU A 414 -6.56 2.89 -12.70
C LEU A 414 -7.38 3.24 -13.95
N ALA A 415 -7.94 4.45 -14.02
CA ALA A 415 -8.76 4.91 -15.14
C ALA A 415 -8.00 4.99 -16.48
N LYS A 416 -6.66 5.06 -16.43
CA LYS A 416 -5.77 4.96 -17.58
C LYS A 416 -5.39 3.52 -17.97
N GLY A 417 -5.91 2.53 -17.25
CA GLY A 417 -5.71 1.10 -17.54
C GLY A 417 -4.42 0.53 -16.98
N SER A 418 -3.79 1.22 -16.01
CA SER A 418 -2.62 0.67 -15.34
C SER A 418 -3.01 -0.43 -14.35
N ARG A 419 -2.03 -1.29 -14.02
CA ARG A 419 -2.16 -2.35 -13.03
C ARG A 419 -2.37 -1.76 -11.64
N VAL A 420 -3.18 -2.41 -10.82
CA VAL A 420 -3.59 -1.90 -9.51
C VAL A 420 -2.42 -1.67 -8.55
N GLY A 421 -1.35 -2.47 -8.65
CA GLY A 421 -0.13 -2.24 -7.90
C GLY A 421 0.54 -0.89 -8.20
N VAL A 422 0.50 -0.43 -9.47
CA VAL A 422 1.00 0.89 -9.89
C VAL A 422 0.11 1.99 -9.32
N ALA A 423 -1.20 1.76 -9.28
CA ALA A 423 -2.15 2.71 -8.71
C ALA A 423 -1.93 2.91 -7.21
N LEU A 424 -1.69 1.83 -6.44
CA LEU A 424 -1.35 1.97 -5.04
C LEU A 424 0.00 2.69 -4.85
N ASP A 425 1.01 2.41 -5.69
CA ASP A 425 2.30 3.14 -5.61
C ASP A 425 2.14 4.64 -5.83
N ALA A 426 1.19 5.08 -6.67
CA ALA A 426 0.88 6.50 -6.85
C ALA A 426 0.50 7.18 -5.52
N LEU A 427 -0.25 6.49 -4.65
CA LEU A 427 -0.52 6.94 -3.28
C LEU A 427 0.73 6.83 -2.40
N MET A 428 1.50 5.74 -2.51
CA MET A 428 2.71 5.52 -1.70
C MET A 428 3.82 6.56 -1.97
N ARG A 429 3.80 7.26 -3.11
CA ARG A 429 4.65 8.45 -3.32
C ARG A 429 4.41 9.51 -2.24
N SER A 430 3.15 9.80 -1.92
CA SER A 430 2.82 10.74 -0.84
C SER A 430 3.30 10.24 0.53
N PHE A 431 3.30 8.93 0.76
CA PHE A 431 3.85 8.36 2.00
C PHE A 431 5.37 8.59 2.08
N ARG A 432 6.10 8.39 0.98
CA ARG A 432 7.55 8.65 0.90
C ARG A 432 7.87 10.12 1.14
N ASP A 433 7.17 11.04 0.46
CA ASP A 433 7.35 12.49 0.64
C ASP A 433 7.16 12.94 2.11
N VAL A 434 6.21 12.31 2.81
CA VAL A 434 5.94 12.62 4.23
C VAL A 434 7.01 12.02 5.15
N ASN A 435 7.56 10.84 4.85
CA ASN A 435 8.73 10.33 5.59
C ASN A 435 9.94 11.25 5.42
N ASP A 436 10.21 11.71 4.20
CA ASP A 436 11.31 12.65 3.95
C ASP A 436 11.10 13.95 4.75
N SER A 437 9.87 14.47 4.75
CA SER A 437 9.49 15.63 5.57
C SER A 437 9.72 15.40 7.07
N LEU A 438 9.40 14.22 7.59
CA LEU A 438 9.67 13.86 9.00
C LEU A 438 11.17 13.78 9.29
N MET A 439 11.98 13.25 8.37
CA MET A 439 13.43 13.16 8.53
C MET A 439 14.10 14.53 8.45
N SER A 440 13.61 15.44 7.61
CA SER A 440 14.05 16.85 7.61
C SER A 440 13.78 17.52 8.95
N VAL A 441 12.57 17.34 9.52
CA VAL A 441 12.24 17.85 10.85
C VAL A 441 13.14 17.23 11.92
N TYR A 442 13.46 15.94 11.84
CA TYR A 442 14.42 15.31 12.77
C TYR A 442 15.81 15.95 12.68
N GLN A 443 16.33 16.13 11.45
CA GLN A 443 17.64 16.73 11.20
C GLN A 443 17.73 18.16 11.75
N GLU A 444 16.72 18.99 11.48
CA GLU A 444 16.65 20.37 11.99
C GLU A 444 16.70 20.44 13.53
N ARG A 445 16.15 19.43 14.22
CA ARG A 445 16.22 19.30 15.69
C ARG A 445 17.60 18.88 16.16
N GLN A 446 18.27 17.97 15.47
CA GLN A 446 19.62 17.56 15.84
C GLN A 446 20.61 18.71 15.67
N GLU A 447 20.52 19.44 14.56
CA GLU A 447 21.30 20.67 14.34
C GLU A 447 21.01 21.71 15.42
N ALA A 448 19.74 21.83 15.84
CA ALA A 448 19.37 22.77 16.91
C ALA A 448 20.07 22.45 18.22
N LEU A 449 20.08 21.16 18.57
CA LEU A 449 20.71 20.67 19.78
C LEU A 449 22.23 20.85 19.75
N GLU A 450 22.86 20.56 18.62
CA GLU A 450 24.32 20.72 18.43
C GLU A 450 24.74 22.20 18.50
N GLU A 451 23.96 23.09 17.90
CA GLU A 451 24.21 24.54 17.89
C GLU A 451 23.72 25.24 19.18
N GLU A 452 23.25 24.49 20.18
CA GLU A 452 22.66 25.00 21.43
C GLU A 452 21.52 26.03 21.23
N ARG A 453 20.82 25.94 20.08
CA ARG A 453 19.68 26.81 19.76
C ARG A 453 18.35 26.15 20.13
N PRO A 454 17.28 26.94 20.37
CA PRO A 454 15.96 26.39 20.61
C PRO A 454 15.50 25.47 19.46
N ASP A 455 14.77 24.42 19.82
CA ASP A 455 14.10 23.53 18.87
C ASP A 455 13.19 24.36 17.94
N PRO A 456 13.48 24.45 16.63
CA PRO A 456 12.74 25.30 15.71
C PRO A 456 11.41 24.67 15.29
N THR A 457 11.16 23.43 15.69
CA THR A 457 10.07 22.62 15.15
C THR A 457 8.76 22.91 15.88
N ASP A 458 7.69 23.15 15.11
CA ASP A 458 6.34 23.23 15.66
C ASP A 458 5.86 21.82 16.04
N PRO A 459 5.61 21.52 17.33
CA PRO A 459 5.16 20.20 17.77
C PRO A 459 3.84 19.78 17.13
N LYS A 460 2.95 20.74 16.81
CA LYS A 460 1.68 20.47 16.16
C LYS A 460 1.89 20.00 14.73
N ARG A 461 2.76 20.67 13.98
CA ARG A 461 3.14 20.28 12.61
C ARG A 461 3.77 18.88 12.60
N LEU A 462 4.68 18.59 13.53
CA LEU A 462 5.28 17.25 13.68
C LEU A 462 4.21 16.18 13.94
N GLY A 463 3.26 16.46 14.85
CA GLY A 463 2.13 15.56 15.12
C GLY A 463 1.27 15.28 13.88
N TYR A 464 0.96 16.32 13.09
CA TYR A 464 0.18 16.16 11.86
C TYR A 464 0.91 15.39 10.76
N LEU A 465 2.22 15.60 10.59
CA LEU A 465 3.03 14.80 9.66
C LEU A 465 3.06 13.33 10.08
N TRP A 466 3.23 13.06 11.38
CA TRP A 466 3.20 11.69 11.91
C TRP A 466 1.84 11.01 11.69
N MET A 467 0.73 11.72 11.93
CA MET A 467 -0.62 11.22 11.65
C MET A 467 -0.81 10.90 10.16
N LEU A 468 -0.46 11.85 9.29
CA LEU A 468 -0.52 11.66 7.84
C LEU A 468 0.31 10.48 7.36
N ARG A 469 1.52 10.34 7.87
CA ARG A 469 2.43 9.22 7.53
C ARG A 469 1.81 7.87 7.85
N ASN A 470 1.21 7.71 9.03
CA ASN A 470 0.64 6.43 9.44
C ASN A 470 -0.70 6.14 8.77
N ASP A 471 -1.50 7.17 8.50
CA ASP A 471 -2.75 7.04 7.74
C ASP A 471 -2.48 6.63 6.28
N LEU A 472 -1.47 7.21 5.62
CA LEU A 472 -1.06 6.77 4.28
C LEU A 472 -0.47 5.36 4.27
N ARG A 473 0.33 5.00 5.29
CA ARG A 473 0.93 3.66 5.41
C ARG A 473 -0.12 2.55 5.54
N GLY A 474 -1.27 2.84 6.15
CA GLY A 474 -2.29 1.83 6.46
C GLY A 474 -3.08 1.34 5.25
N TYR A 475 -2.90 1.90 4.05
CA TYR A 475 -3.54 1.40 2.84
C TYR A 475 -2.87 0.11 2.33
N LEU A 476 -3.65 -0.96 2.27
CA LEU A 476 -3.25 -2.25 1.71
C LEU A 476 -4.01 -2.53 0.42
N LEU A 477 -3.34 -3.22 -0.50
CA LEU A 477 -3.95 -3.83 -1.66
C LEU A 477 -4.22 -5.32 -1.38
N LEU A 478 -5.46 -5.72 -1.57
CA LEU A 478 -5.93 -7.10 -1.54
C LEU A 478 -6.29 -7.55 -2.98
N GLY A 479 -5.76 -8.71 -3.38
CA GLY A 479 -5.78 -9.21 -4.76
C GLY A 479 -4.39 -9.28 -5.39
N ASP A 480 -4.31 -9.82 -6.60
CA ASP A 480 -3.10 -9.85 -7.41
C ASP A 480 -2.73 -8.42 -7.87
N PRO A 481 -1.54 -7.90 -7.55
CA PRO A 481 -1.16 -6.53 -7.89
C PRO A 481 -1.01 -6.28 -9.39
N ALA A 482 -0.95 -7.33 -10.20
CA ALA A 482 -0.87 -7.22 -11.64
C ALA A 482 -2.23 -7.04 -12.33
N VAL A 483 -3.38 -7.26 -11.65
CA VAL A 483 -4.68 -7.07 -12.32
C VAL A 483 -4.88 -5.61 -12.72
N ARG A 484 -5.65 -5.39 -13.79
CA ARG A 484 -6.00 -4.06 -14.29
C ARG A 484 -7.42 -4.08 -14.84
N LEU A 485 -8.02 -2.90 -14.95
CA LEU A 485 -9.31 -2.75 -15.62
C LEU A 485 -9.17 -3.08 -17.12
N GLN A 486 -10.19 -3.72 -17.67
CA GLN A 486 -10.28 -4.00 -19.10
C GLN A 486 -10.76 -2.74 -19.84
N LEU A 487 -9.81 -1.89 -20.19
CA LEU A 487 -10.06 -0.61 -20.87
C LEU A 487 -9.52 -0.59 -22.30
N ARG A 488 -10.14 0.22 -23.15
CA ARG A 488 -9.62 0.47 -24.50
C ARG A 488 -8.28 1.20 -24.34
N GLN A 489 -7.17 0.58 -24.76
CA GLN A 489 -5.94 1.34 -24.90
C GLN A 489 -6.21 2.43 -25.95
N ALA A 490 -6.10 3.70 -25.55
CA ALA A 490 -6.04 4.77 -26.53
C ALA A 490 -4.87 4.46 -27.45
N MET A 491 -5.13 4.33 -28.76
CA MET A 491 -4.05 4.33 -29.75
C MET A 491 -3.24 5.60 -29.48
N ARG A 492 -1.98 5.43 -29.09
CA ARG A 492 -1.05 6.54 -28.86
C ARG A 492 -0.79 7.29 -30.15
#